data_AF-A0A6A7ANT1-F1
#
_entry.id   AF-A0A6A7ANT1-F1
#
_cell.length_a   1.000
_cell.length_b   1.000
_cell.length_c   1.000
_cell.angle_alpha   90.00
_cell.angle_beta   90.00
_cell.angle_gamma   90.00
#
_symmetry.space_group_name_H-M   'P 1'
#
loop_
_entity.id
_entity.type
_entity.pdbx_description
1 polymer ?
#
loop_
_entity_poly.entity_id
_entity_poly.type
_entity_poly.pdbx_seq_one_letter_code
_entity_poly.pdbx_strand_id
1 'polypeptide(L)'
;MATQEKIQTHQHGCAKDFPQQLDPRSFGSLKKLTREQAGHLRHFHNLAAQADGQWAHMGSQFSDQEWLDGYRYQLATMAYAAGAAHYHRLPAMRSSFKKLFQDLISKMLRREVWGYWYNTSHSGKFVDPDIEELRKPWADPIVRENIMYSGHLLLMVSLYTMLFNDTKYDEEGALSFCWAPLFWGMGPETYSYNRQSLQKAILSEFEREKWLGACCEPNSIFIIIAIRYNDVHDGTDVATEVTRRYTAAWKDKGMVQKDGLF
;
A
#
# COMPACT_ATOMS: atom_id res chain seq x y z
N MET A 1 7.56 50.17 -4.19
CA MET A 1 8.58 49.25 -4.75
C MET A 1 8.99 48.32 -3.63
N ALA A 2 8.74 47.03 -3.81
CA ALA A 2 8.72 46.01 -2.77
C ALA A 2 10.11 45.69 -2.21
N THR A 3 10.23 45.64 -0.88
CA THR A 3 11.33 45.04 -0.16
C THR A 3 11.20 43.52 -0.20
N GLN A 4 12.13 42.84 -0.87
CA GLN A 4 12.28 41.39 -0.81
C GLN A 4 12.90 41.02 0.54
N GLU A 5 12.09 40.45 1.43
CA GLU A 5 12.57 39.69 2.58
C GLU A 5 13.25 38.42 2.07
N LYS A 6 14.57 38.34 2.20
CA LYS A 6 15.32 37.10 2.04
C LYS A 6 14.94 36.17 3.19
N ILE A 7 14.11 35.17 2.90
CA ILE A 7 13.92 34.01 3.77
C ILE A 7 15.29 33.35 3.93
N GLN A 8 15.85 33.42 5.13
CA GLN A 8 17.03 32.65 5.52
C GLN A 8 16.64 31.17 5.52
N THR A 9 17.07 30.43 4.50
CA THR A 9 17.07 28.98 4.54
C THR A 9 18.06 28.53 5.59
N HIS A 10 17.55 27.98 6.70
CA HIS A 10 18.36 27.26 7.68
C HIS A 10 18.96 26.01 7.02
N GLN A 11 20.13 26.18 6.39
CA GLN A 11 21.05 25.08 6.13
C GLN A 11 21.62 24.60 7.46
N HIS A 12 20.91 23.69 8.13
CA HIS A 12 21.53 22.70 9.01
C HIS A 12 21.91 21.53 8.09
N GLY A 13 23.16 21.26 7.76
CA GLY A 13 24.27 21.07 8.68
C GLY A 13 24.52 19.56 8.79
N CYS A 14 25.61 19.10 8.16
CA CYS A 14 26.14 17.74 8.11
C CYS A 14 25.55 16.82 7.01
N ALA A 15 26.15 16.88 5.82
CA ALA A 15 26.31 15.67 5.02
C ALA A 15 27.08 14.66 5.89
N LYS A 16 26.37 13.74 6.54
CA LYS A 16 27.02 12.63 7.23
C LYS A 16 27.60 11.75 6.14
N ASP A 17 28.92 11.81 5.96
CA ASP A 17 29.64 10.85 5.14
C ASP A 17 29.25 9.44 5.62
N PHE A 18 28.56 8.70 4.76
CA PHE A 18 28.25 7.30 5.06
C PHE A 18 29.58 6.55 5.19
N PRO A 19 29.78 5.78 6.26
CA PRO A 19 31.03 5.05 6.44
C PRO A 19 31.21 4.07 5.28
N GLN A 20 32.42 4.01 4.71
CA GLN A 20 32.76 3.05 3.64
C GLN A 20 32.50 1.59 4.07
N GLN A 21 32.56 1.32 5.38
CA GLN A 21 32.21 0.02 5.95
C GLN A 21 31.40 0.20 7.23
N LEU A 22 30.28 -0.50 7.34
CA LEU A 22 29.49 -0.55 8.56
C LEU A 22 30.27 -1.34 9.62
N ASP A 23 30.44 -0.78 10.83
CA ASP A 23 31.05 -1.51 11.94
C ASP A 23 30.17 -2.73 12.30
N PRO A 24 30.64 -3.98 12.16
CA PRO A 24 29.83 -5.15 12.45
C PRO A 24 29.33 -5.20 13.91
N ARG A 25 30.05 -4.56 14.84
CA ARG A 25 29.66 -4.46 16.26
C ARG A 25 28.39 -3.64 16.44
N SER A 26 28.06 -2.75 15.50
CA SER A 26 26.80 -1.97 15.49
C SER A 26 25.56 -2.87 15.50
N PHE A 27 25.68 -4.11 15.02
CA PHE A 27 24.59 -5.07 14.93
C PHE A 27 24.57 -6.11 16.05
N GLY A 28 25.59 -6.11 16.93
CA GLY A 28 25.72 -7.10 18.00
C GLY A 28 24.60 -7.03 19.06
N SER A 29 23.96 -5.87 19.20
CA SER A 29 22.81 -5.65 20.10
C SER A 29 21.46 -6.06 19.50
N LEU A 30 21.40 -6.34 18.20
CA LEU A 30 20.15 -6.75 17.55
C LEU A 30 19.82 -8.19 17.95
N LYS A 31 18.61 -8.38 18.49
CA LYS A 31 18.09 -9.72 18.76
C LYS A 31 18.06 -10.52 17.47
N LYS A 32 18.61 -11.73 17.49
CA LYS A 32 18.53 -12.67 16.36
C LYS A 32 17.09 -13.13 16.14
N LEU A 33 16.77 -13.50 14.91
CA LEU A 33 15.51 -14.17 14.60
C LEU A 33 15.50 -15.58 15.21
N THR A 34 14.31 -16.04 15.60
CA THR A 34 14.10 -17.46 15.90
C THR A 34 14.16 -18.29 14.61
N ARG A 35 14.27 -19.61 14.75
CA ARG A 35 14.25 -20.54 13.62
C ARG A 35 12.96 -20.42 12.80
N GLU A 36 11.83 -20.26 13.47
CA GLU A 36 10.50 -20.13 12.88
C GLU A 36 10.38 -18.80 12.12
N GLN A 37 10.85 -17.69 12.70
CA GLN A 37 10.86 -16.38 12.04
C GLN A 37 11.73 -16.40 10.78
N ALA A 38 12.92 -16.99 10.85
CA ALA A 38 13.78 -17.18 9.67
C ALA A 38 13.12 -18.12 8.64
N GLY A 39 12.40 -19.14 9.09
CA GLY A 39 11.60 -20.03 8.25
C GLY A 39 10.50 -19.29 7.47
N HIS A 40 9.75 -18.40 8.14
CA HIS A 40 8.73 -17.57 7.50
C HIS A 40 9.32 -16.65 6.43
N LEU A 41 10.43 -15.96 6.73
CA LEU A 41 11.09 -15.10 5.74
C LEU A 41 11.57 -15.89 4.53
N ARG A 42 12.17 -17.08 4.74
CA ARG A 42 12.54 -17.97 3.64
C ARG A 42 11.31 -18.40 2.84
N HIS A 43 10.20 -18.70 3.50
CA HIS A 43 8.95 -19.03 2.83
C HIS A 43 8.45 -17.86 1.96
N PHE A 44 8.51 -16.62 2.46
CA PHE A 44 8.13 -15.43 1.67
C PHE A 44 8.99 -15.30 0.40
N HIS A 45 10.31 -15.50 0.52
CA HIS A 45 11.19 -15.54 -0.65
C HIS A 45 10.81 -16.64 -1.64
N ASN A 46 10.50 -17.84 -1.16
CA ASN A 46 10.10 -18.95 -2.02
C ASN A 46 8.78 -18.65 -2.76
N LEU A 47 7.81 -18.03 -2.10
CA LEU A 47 6.55 -17.63 -2.72
C LEU A 47 6.74 -16.50 -3.73
N ALA A 48 7.47 -15.46 -3.36
CA ALA A 48 7.70 -14.30 -4.20
C ALA A 48 8.54 -14.63 -5.46
N ALA A 49 9.46 -15.59 -5.36
CA ALA A 49 10.33 -16.00 -6.47
C ALA A 49 9.67 -16.96 -7.48
N GLN A 50 8.44 -17.44 -7.23
CA GLN A 50 7.71 -18.22 -8.22
C GLN A 50 7.44 -17.37 -9.47
N ALA A 51 7.41 -18.01 -10.63
CA ALA A 51 7.11 -17.34 -11.90
C ALA A 51 5.78 -16.57 -11.85
N ASP A 52 5.64 -15.59 -12.75
CA ASP A 52 4.40 -14.85 -12.91
C ASP A 52 3.23 -15.80 -13.22
N GLY A 53 2.08 -15.54 -12.58
CA GLY A 53 0.90 -16.41 -12.67
C GLY A 53 0.98 -17.71 -11.87
N GLN A 54 2.12 -18.01 -11.23
CA GLN A 54 2.25 -19.16 -10.31
C GLN A 54 1.99 -18.73 -8.87
N TRP A 55 1.09 -19.47 -8.22
CA TRP A 55 0.56 -19.21 -6.88
C TRP A 55 0.58 -20.46 -6.00
N ALA A 56 1.50 -21.40 -6.25
CA ALA A 56 1.57 -22.63 -5.45
C ALA A 56 1.81 -22.28 -3.98
N HIS A 57 1.07 -22.93 -3.08
CA HIS A 57 1.08 -22.65 -1.63
C HIS A 57 0.54 -21.26 -1.24
N MET A 58 -0.10 -20.57 -2.18
CA MET A 58 -1.00 -19.45 -1.93
C MET A 58 -2.40 -19.88 -2.39
N GLY A 59 -3.42 -19.28 -1.80
CA GLY A 59 -4.80 -19.55 -2.20
C GLY A 59 -5.77 -18.72 -1.40
N SER A 60 -7.00 -18.62 -1.89
CA SER A 60 -8.14 -18.03 -1.19
C SER A 60 -9.23 -19.08 -1.06
N GLN A 61 -10.05 -18.98 -0.02
CA GLN A 61 -11.27 -19.75 0.19
C GLN A 61 -12.24 -19.59 -0.98
N PHE A 62 -12.25 -18.41 -1.59
CA PHE A 62 -13.10 -18.09 -2.74
C PHE A 62 -12.22 -17.87 -3.97
N SER A 63 -12.58 -18.51 -5.09
CA SER A 63 -11.87 -18.35 -6.36
C SER A 63 -11.78 -16.90 -6.81
N ASP A 64 -12.80 -16.11 -6.48
CA ASP A 64 -12.90 -14.70 -6.81
C ASP A 64 -12.10 -13.79 -5.86
N GLN A 65 -11.44 -14.35 -4.84
CA GLN A 65 -10.57 -13.63 -3.91
C GLN A 65 -11.25 -12.47 -3.16
N GLU A 66 -12.56 -12.55 -2.95
CA GLU A 66 -13.33 -11.47 -2.33
C GLU A 66 -13.14 -11.40 -0.81
N TRP A 67 -12.52 -12.40 -0.19
CA TRP A 67 -12.37 -12.50 1.25
C TRP A 67 -10.97 -12.15 1.78
N LEU A 68 -10.82 -12.20 3.10
CA LEU A 68 -9.62 -11.80 3.87
C LEU A 68 -8.35 -12.60 3.54
N ASP A 69 -8.48 -13.69 2.80
CA ASP A 69 -7.38 -14.53 2.33
C ASP A 69 -7.05 -14.34 0.84
N GLY A 70 -7.63 -13.34 0.16
CA GLY A 70 -7.23 -12.96 -1.19
C GLY A 70 -5.72 -12.66 -1.30
N TYR A 71 -5.14 -12.81 -2.50
CA TYR A 71 -3.69 -12.67 -2.68
C TYR A 71 -3.15 -11.30 -2.23
N ARG A 72 -3.96 -10.24 -2.38
CA ARG A 72 -3.61 -8.88 -1.92
C ARG A 72 -3.21 -8.84 -0.45
N TYR A 73 -3.92 -9.55 0.41
CA TYR A 73 -3.65 -9.60 1.85
C TYR A 73 -2.42 -10.43 2.18
N GLN A 74 -2.25 -11.55 1.50
CA GLN A 74 -1.08 -12.42 1.67
C GLN A 74 0.21 -11.68 1.26
N LEU A 75 0.22 -11.04 0.09
CA LEU A 75 1.35 -10.26 -0.42
C LEU A 75 1.68 -9.07 0.49
N ALA A 76 0.66 -8.31 0.88
CA ALA A 76 0.81 -7.17 1.78
C ALA A 76 1.39 -7.58 3.14
N THR A 77 0.84 -8.63 3.76
CA THR A 77 1.30 -9.11 5.06
C THR A 77 2.74 -9.63 5.00
N MET A 78 3.12 -10.32 3.92
CA MET A 78 4.51 -10.70 3.68
C MET A 78 5.43 -9.49 3.60
N ALA A 79 5.03 -8.44 2.90
CA ALA A 79 5.81 -7.20 2.81
C ALA A 79 5.95 -6.52 4.18
N TYR A 80 4.90 -6.50 5.01
CA TYR A 80 4.94 -5.87 6.34
C TYR A 80 5.85 -6.63 7.29
N ALA A 81 5.72 -7.95 7.33
CA ALA A 81 6.58 -8.81 8.13
C ALA A 81 8.05 -8.72 7.66
N ALA A 82 8.29 -8.70 6.35
CA ALA A 82 9.62 -8.52 5.78
C ALA A 82 10.21 -7.14 6.11
N GLY A 83 9.41 -6.08 6.03
CA GLY A 83 9.82 -4.72 6.38
C GLY A 83 10.22 -4.59 7.85
N ALA A 84 9.39 -5.11 8.76
CA ALA A 84 9.70 -5.13 10.18
C ALA A 84 10.96 -5.95 10.50
N ALA A 85 11.13 -7.12 9.86
CA ALA A 85 12.32 -7.93 10.02
C ALA A 85 13.58 -7.22 9.50
N HIS A 86 13.52 -6.59 8.33
CA HIS A 86 14.63 -5.85 7.77
C HIS A 86 15.04 -4.70 8.70
N TYR A 87 14.08 -3.86 9.09
CA TYR A 87 14.35 -2.66 9.89
C TYR A 87 14.89 -2.99 11.29
N HIS A 88 14.26 -3.93 12.00
CA HIS A 88 14.58 -4.18 13.42
C HIS A 88 15.62 -5.29 13.67
N ARG A 89 15.86 -6.17 12.70
CA ARG A 89 16.61 -7.42 12.95
C ARG A 89 17.70 -7.69 11.92
N LEU A 90 17.47 -7.33 10.65
CA LEU A 90 18.36 -7.65 9.54
C LEU A 90 18.69 -6.42 8.65
N PRO A 91 19.13 -5.28 9.21
CA PRO A 91 19.39 -4.07 8.43
C PRO A 91 20.56 -4.24 7.43
N ALA A 92 21.51 -5.14 7.71
CA ALA A 92 22.62 -5.45 6.81
C ALA A 92 22.19 -6.25 5.56
N MET A 93 21.02 -6.89 5.57
CA MET A 93 20.53 -7.76 4.47
C MET A 93 19.77 -7.01 3.38
N ARG A 94 20.09 -5.72 3.18
CA ARG A 94 19.36 -4.78 2.32
C ARG A 94 19.02 -5.34 0.95
N SER A 95 19.99 -5.90 0.22
CA SER A 95 19.77 -6.35 -1.17
C SER A 95 18.75 -7.50 -1.26
N SER A 96 18.79 -8.44 -0.32
CA SER A 96 17.85 -9.56 -0.28
C SER A 96 16.41 -9.08 -0.02
N PHE A 97 16.23 -8.18 0.95
CA PHE A 97 14.91 -7.62 1.25
C PHE A 97 14.40 -6.69 0.16
N LYS A 98 15.28 -5.90 -0.47
CA LYS A 98 14.91 -5.04 -1.60
C LYS A 98 14.35 -5.88 -2.75
N LYS A 99 15.02 -6.98 -3.10
CA LYS A 99 14.53 -7.91 -4.12
C LYS A 99 13.20 -8.55 -3.73
N LEU A 100 13.04 -8.97 -2.47
CA LEU A 100 11.77 -9.51 -1.97
C LEU A 100 10.62 -8.52 -2.14
N PHE A 101 10.81 -7.25 -1.77
CA PHE A 101 9.78 -6.23 -1.96
C PHE A 101 9.46 -6.02 -3.45
N GLN A 102 10.46 -5.97 -4.32
CA GLN A 102 10.24 -5.84 -5.77
C GLN A 102 9.42 -7.00 -6.32
N ASP A 103 9.70 -8.23 -5.88
CA ASP A 103 8.97 -9.42 -6.32
C ASP A 103 7.54 -9.43 -5.79
N LEU A 104 7.33 -9.08 -4.52
CA LEU A 104 6.00 -8.98 -3.92
C LEU A 104 5.17 -7.87 -4.58
N ILE A 105 5.75 -6.71 -4.86
CA ILE A 105 5.06 -5.60 -5.54
C ILE A 105 4.77 -5.98 -7.00
N SER A 106 5.71 -6.62 -7.71
CA SER A 106 5.46 -7.13 -9.05
C SER A 106 4.28 -8.11 -9.08
N LYS A 107 4.21 -9.02 -8.09
CA LYS A 107 3.06 -9.92 -7.92
C LYS A 107 1.79 -9.15 -7.57
N MET A 108 1.84 -8.12 -6.72
CA MET A 108 0.69 -7.30 -6.34
C MET A 108 0.06 -6.59 -7.54
N LEU A 109 0.86 -6.18 -8.53
CA LEU A 109 0.40 -5.49 -9.76
C LEU A 109 -0.19 -6.43 -10.82
N ARG A 110 -0.13 -7.75 -10.61
CA ARG A 110 -0.68 -8.73 -11.55
C ARG A 110 -2.20 -8.71 -11.55
N ARG A 111 -2.81 -8.84 -12.74
CA ARG A 111 -4.28 -8.86 -12.91
C ARG A 111 -4.94 -9.95 -12.09
N GLU A 112 -4.25 -11.05 -11.87
CA GLU A 112 -4.69 -12.15 -11.01
C GLU A 112 -4.91 -11.71 -9.55
N VAL A 113 -4.33 -10.60 -9.09
CA VAL A 113 -4.48 -10.08 -7.72
C VAL A 113 -5.55 -9.00 -7.62
N TRP A 114 -5.68 -8.13 -8.62
CA TRP A 114 -6.61 -6.98 -8.57
C TRP A 114 -7.82 -7.10 -9.48
N GLY A 115 -7.81 -8.01 -10.44
CA GLY A 115 -8.84 -8.14 -11.48
C GLY A 115 -10.21 -8.58 -10.96
N TYR A 116 -10.28 -9.15 -9.75
CA TYR A 116 -11.53 -9.43 -9.06
C TYR A 116 -12.40 -8.17 -8.92
N TRP A 117 -11.75 -7.01 -8.80
CA TRP A 117 -12.40 -5.74 -8.52
C TRP A 117 -13.48 -5.40 -9.53
N TYR A 118 -13.29 -5.72 -10.81
CA TYR A 118 -14.32 -5.48 -11.81
C TYR A 118 -15.65 -6.14 -11.44
N ASN A 119 -15.62 -7.38 -10.96
CA ASN A 119 -16.83 -8.09 -10.53
C ASN A 119 -17.37 -7.50 -9.23
N THR A 120 -16.53 -7.34 -8.21
CA THR A 120 -16.95 -6.81 -6.90
C THR A 120 -17.50 -5.37 -6.99
N SER A 121 -17.03 -4.56 -7.93
CA SER A 121 -17.50 -3.18 -8.15
C SER A 121 -18.98 -3.08 -8.57
N HIS A 122 -19.61 -4.18 -8.99
CA HIS A 122 -21.06 -4.21 -9.21
C HIS A 122 -21.87 -4.03 -7.91
N SER A 123 -21.27 -4.27 -6.74
CA SER A 123 -21.96 -4.39 -5.45
C SER A 123 -22.96 -5.55 -5.42
N GLY A 124 -23.67 -5.70 -4.31
CA GLY A 124 -24.73 -6.69 -4.14
C GLY A 124 -25.42 -6.57 -2.79
N LYS A 125 -26.54 -7.27 -2.64
CA LYS A 125 -27.42 -7.23 -1.45
C LYS A 125 -26.72 -7.48 -0.11
N PHE A 126 -25.59 -8.19 -0.12
CA PHE A 126 -24.82 -8.46 1.10
C PHE A 126 -24.17 -7.19 1.69
N VAL A 127 -23.66 -6.29 0.85
CA VAL A 127 -22.98 -5.05 1.27
C VAL A 127 -23.83 -3.79 1.03
N ASP A 128 -24.86 -3.91 0.20
CA ASP A 128 -25.83 -2.85 -0.09
C ASP A 128 -27.25 -3.45 -0.11
N PRO A 129 -27.89 -3.62 1.06
CA PRO A 129 -29.20 -4.29 1.17
C PRO A 129 -30.32 -3.60 0.38
N ASP A 130 -30.19 -2.31 0.13
CA ASP A 130 -31.20 -1.48 -0.53
C ASP A 130 -31.01 -1.45 -2.06
N ILE A 131 -29.93 -2.02 -2.60
CA ILE A 131 -29.64 -1.99 -4.04
C ILE A 131 -30.77 -2.64 -4.87
N GLU A 132 -31.34 -1.92 -5.84
CA GLU A 132 -32.39 -2.45 -6.72
C GLU A 132 -31.82 -3.06 -8.02
N GLU A 133 -30.69 -2.52 -8.49
CA GLU A 133 -29.98 -2.99 -9.68
C GLU A 133 -28.45 -2.94 -9.46
N LEU A 134 -27.71 -3.86 -10.09
CA LEU A 134 -26.25 -3.88 -9.99
C LEU A 134 -25.65 -2.57 -10.53
N ARG A 135 -24.61 -2.08 -9.86
CA ARG A 135 -23.90 -0.87 -10.29
C ARG A 135 -23.13 -1.16 -11.57
N LYS A 136 -22.93 -0.11 -12.37
CA LYS A 136 -21.99 -0.18 -13.50
C LYS A 136 -20.57 -0.42 -12.97
N PRO A 137 -19.87 -1.47 -13.42
CA PRO A 137 -18.53 -1.78 -12.93
C PRO A 137 -17.47 -0.86 -13.53
N TRP A 138 -16.28 -0.88 -12.92
CA TRP A 138 -15.07 -0.27 -13.45
C TRP A 138 -13.87 -1.19 -13.21
N ALA A 139 -12.94 -1.20 -14.16
CA ALA A 139 -11.77 -2.09 -14.11
C ALA A 139 -10.56 -1.46 -13.41
N ASP A 140 -10.45 -0.13 -13.36
CA ASP A 140 -9.35 0.54 -12.66
C ASP A 140 -9.42 0.23 -11.15
N PRO A 141 -8.44 -0.49 -10.59
CA PRO A 141 -8.51 -0.95 -9.20
C PRO A 141 -8.16 0.15 -8.19
N ILE A 142 -7.80 1.35 -8.64
CA ILE A 142 -7.31 2.46 -7.81
C ILE A 142 -8.27 3.66 -7.81
N VAL A 143 -8.90 3.96 -8.95
CA VAL A 143 -9.65 5.21 -9.15
C VAL A 143 -10.80 5.42 -8.17
N ARG A 144 -11.42 4.33 -7.69
CA ARG A 144 -12.59 4.37 -6.82
C ARG A 144 -12.72 3.09 -6.00
N GLU A 145 -13.04 3.26 -4.72
CA GLU A 145 -13.21 2.21 -3.70
C GLU A 145 -11.97 1.29 -3.64
N ASN A 146 -12.15 -0.01 -3.36
CA ASN A 146 -11.09 -1.01 -3.33
C ASN A 146 -9.92 -0.66 -2.41
N ILE A 147 -10.20 0.00 -1.29
CA ILE A 147 -9.16 0.59 -0.44
C ILE A 147 -8.19 -0.44 0.13
N MET A 148 -8.64 -1.68 0.33
CA MET A 148 -7.74 -2.71 0.84
C MET A 148 -6.73 -3.14 -0.22
N TYR A 149 -7.04 -3.06 -1.50
CA TYR A 149 -6.03 -3.24 -2.54
C TYR A 149 -5.11 -2.02 -2.63
N SER A 150 -5.68 -0.84 -2.90
CA SER A 150 -4.92 0.39 -3.19
C SER A 150 -4.11 0.87 -1.97
N GLY A 151 -4.69 0.78 -0.77
CA GLY A 151 -4.04 1.09 0.50
C GLY A 151 -2.90 0.15 0.86
N HIS A 152 -3.08 -1.16 0.64
CA HIS A 152 -1.99 -2.11 0.85
C HIS A 152 -0.85 -1.89 -0.15
N LEU A 153 -1.18 -1.67 -1.43
CA LEU A 153 -0.19 -1.34 -2.45
C LEU A 153 0.58 -0.05 -2.09
N LEU A 154 -0.13 1.01 -1.67
CA LEU A 154 0.50 2.25 -1.23
C LEU A 154 1.47 1.99 -0.08
N LEU A 155 1.05 1.23 0.94
CA LEU A 155 1.94 0.89 2.06
C LEU A 155 3.16 0.09 1.60
N MET A 156 3.00 -0.86 0.69
CA MET A 156 4.12 -1.66 0.15
C MET A 156 5.15 -0.78 -0.57
N VAL A 157 4.71 0.13 -1.45
CA VAL A 157 5.62 1.01 -2.20
C VAL A 157 6.23 2.09 -1.30
N SER A 158 5.48 2.63 -0.33
CA SER A 158 6.00 3.59 0.65
C SER A 158 7.05 2.96 1.58
N LEU A 159 6.82 1.71 2.03
CA LEU A 159 7.82 0.96 2.79
C LEU A 159 9.06 0.67 1.94
N TYR A 160 8.91 0.30 0.68
CA TYR A 160 10.04 0.10 -0.23
C TYR A 160 10.88 1.38 -0.32
N THR A 161 10.25 2.53 -0.59
CA THR A 161 10.95 3.82 -0.69
C THR A 161 11.66 4.17 0.62
N MET A 162 10.98 4.03 1.76
CA MET A 162 11.56 4.36 3.07
C MET A 162 12.70 3.42 3.50
N LEU A 163 12.51 2.10 3.37
CA LEU A 163 13.51 1.11 3.78
C LEU A 163 14.73 1.11 2.87
N PHE A 164 14.50 1.35 1.57
CA PHE A 164 15.55 1.24 0.58
C PHE A 164 16.05 2.58 0.05
N ASN A 165 15.51 3.73 0.49
CA ASN A 165 15.87 5.04 -0.06
C ASN A 165 15.97 5.00 -1.59
N ASP A 166 14.94 4.44 -2.23
CA ASP A 166 14.91 4.11 -3.64
C ASP A 166 13.56 4.53 -4.22
N THR A 167 13.61 5.42 -5.20
CA THR A 167 12.44 6.09 -5.77
C THR A 167 11.91 5.40 -7.02
N LYS A 168 12.22 4.11 -7.24
CA LYS A 168 11.73 3.34 -8.40
C LYS A 168 10.24 3.49 -8.65
N TYR A 169 9.42 3.52 -7.60
CA TYR A 169 7.96 3.62 -7.71
C TYR A 169 7.43 5.06 -7.80
N ASP A 170 8.32 6.05 -7.85
CA ASP A 170 7.97 7.46 -8.10
C ASP A 170 8.00 7.77 -9.60
N GLU A 171 8.68 6.94 -10.39
CA GLU A 171 8.72 7.01 -11.84
C GLU A 171 7.29 6.92 -12.43
N GLU A 172 7.05 7.69 -13.50
CA GLU A 172 5.76 7.68 -14.18
C GLU A 172 5.43 6.27 -14.72
N GLY A 173 4.24 5.78 -14.41
CA GLY A 173 3.79 4.45 -14.84
C GLY A 173 4.46 3.28 -14.12
N ALA A 174 5.24 3.52 -13.05
CA ALA A 174 5.86 2.44 -12.27
C ALA A 174 4.86 1.44 -11.69
N LEU A 175 3.60 1.87 -11.51
CA LEU A 175 2.47 1.04 -11.10
C LEU A 175 1.48 0.98 -12.26
N SER A 176 1.59 -0.05 -13.10
CA SER A 176 0.77 -0.21 -14.31
C SER A 176 -0.17 -1.41 -14.19
N PHE A 177 -1.46 -1.18 -14.46
CA PHE A 177 -2.53 -2.18 -14.41
C PHE A 177 -3.07 -2.45 -15.81
N CYS A 178 -2.71 -3.60 -16.39
CA CYS A 178 -3.18 -4.00 -17.71
C CYS A 178 -4.48 -4.79 -17.61
N TRP A 179 -5.56 -4.22 -18.16
CA TRP A 179 -6.87 -4.82 -18.27
C TRP A 179 -7.12 -5.26 -19.71
N ALA A 180 -6.88 -6.54 -20.00
CA ALA A 180 -7.05 -7.11 -21.33
C ALA A 180 -7.91 -8.40 -21.31
N PRO A 181 -9.21 -8.32 -21.01
CA PRO A 181 -10.11 -9.46 -21.16
C PRO A 181 -10.10 -9.95 -22.63
N LEU A 182 -10.09 -11.28 -22.83
CA LEU A 182 -9.92 -11.87 -24.17
C LEU A 182 -11.23 -11.94 -24.97
N PHE A 183 -12.34 -12.25 -24.31
CA PHE A 183 -13.61 -12.56 -24.97
C PHE A 183 -14.71 -11.50 -24.75
N TRP A 184 -14.37 -10.36 -24.16
CA TRP A 184 -15.31 -9.26 -23.90
C TRP A 184 -14.53 -7.95 -23.66
N GLY A 185 -15.23 -6.80 -23.68
CA GLY A 185 -14.62 -5.47 -23.53
C GLY A 185 -14.39 -4.76 -24.86
N MET A 186 -13.85 -3.54 -24.80
CA MET A 186 -13.64 -2.67 -25.97
C MET A 186 -12.17 -2.64 -26.45
N GLY A 187 -11.36 -3.60 -26.01
CA GLY A 187 -9.91 -3.64 -26.20
C GLY A 187 -9.15 -3.56 -24.88
N PRO A 188 -7.81 -3.66 -24.93
CA PRO A 188 -6.98 -3.54 -23.74
C PRO A 188 -6.97 -2.12 -23.18
N GLU A 189 -7.10 -2.00 -21.87
CA GLU A 189 -6.99 -0.75 -21.11
C GLU A 189 -5.76 -0.82 -20.20
N THR A 190 -5.08 0.30 -19.97
CA THR A 190 -3.95 0.39 -19.04
C THR A 190 -4.14 1.57 -18.12
N TYR A 191 -4.13 1.30 -16.82
CA TYR A 191 -4.21 2.32 -15.78
C TYR A 191 -2.83 2.49 -15.15
N SER A 192 -2.30 3.71 -15.17
CA SER A 192 -0.91 3.99 -14.81
C SER A 192 -0.83 4.97 -13.65
N TYR A 193 -0.08 4.57 -12.64
CA TYR A 193 0.14 5.32 -11.42
C TYR A 193 1.62 5.31 -11.03
N ASN A 194 1.97 6.19 -10.10
CA ASN A 194 3.19 6.13 -9.30
C ASN A 194 2.80 6.30 -7.82
N ARG A 195 3.76 6.25 -6.89
CA ARG A 195 3.49 6.37 -5.45
C ARG A 195 2.68 7.63 -5.11
N GLN A 196 3.01 8.77 -5.72
CA GLN A 196 2.36 10.05 -5.45
C GLN A 196 0.94 10.11 -6.03
N SER A 197 0.75 9.67 -7.28
CA SER A 197 -0.57 9.67 -7.91
C SER A 197 -1.51 8.62 -7.29
N LEU A 198 -0.96 7.49 -6.81
CA LEU A 198 -1.69 6.52 -6.01
C LEU A 198 -2.17 7.12 -4.68
N GLN A 199 -1.29 7.81 -3.93
CA GLN A 199 -1.70 8.52 -2.71
C GLN A 199 -2.76 9.58 -3.03
N LYS A 200 -2.60 10.34 -4.12
CA LYS A 200 -3.56 11.35 -4.53
C LYS A 200 -4.94 10.75 -4.84
N ALA A 201 -4.99 9.60 -5.52
CA ALA A 201 -6.25 8.91 -5.80
C ALA A 201 -6.95 8.49 -4.50
N ILE A 202 -6.21 7.92 -3.54
CA ILE A 202 -6.73 7.56 -2.21
C ILE A 202 -7.22 8.79 -1.43
N LEU A 203 -6.53 9.93 -1.50
CA LEU A 203 -6.99 11.16 -0.85
C LEU A 203 -8.26 11.71 -1.50
N SER A 204 -8.36 11.63 -2.82
CA SER A 204 -9.56 12.03 -3.57
C SER A 204 -10.77 11.18 -3.19
N GLU A 205 -10.54 9.88 -2.95
CA GLU A 205 -11.53 8.95 -2.42
C GLU A 205 -12.01 9.36 -1.02
N PHE A 206 -11.09 9.66 -0.11
CA PHE A 206 -11.41 10.11 1.24
C PHE A 206 -12.23 11.41 1.21
N GLU A 207 -11.87 12.35 0.34
CA GLU A 207 -12.63 13.60 0.15
C GLU A 207 -14.04 13.33 -0.34
N ARG A 208 -14.21 12.42 -1.31
CA ARG A 208 -15.52 12.08 -1.85
C ARG A 208 -16.43 11.46 -0.80
N GLU A 209 -15.89 10.57 0.03
CA GLU A 209 -16.60 9.94 1.15
C GLU A 209 -16.66 10.83 2.41
N LYS A 210 -16.45 12.14 2.25
CA LYS A 210 -16.55 13.16 3.30
C LYS A 210 -15.67 12.86 4.51
N TRP A 211 -14.48 12.32 4.26
CA TRP A 211 -13.46 11.98 5.25
C TRP A 211 -13.83 10.86 6.23
N LEU A 212 -14.93 10.13 5.99
CA LEU A 212 -15.24 8.95 6.79
C LEU A 212 -14.25 7.81 6.53
N GLY A 213 -13.50 7.85 5.42
CA GLY A 213 -12.46 6.90 5.02
C GLY A 213 -12.62 6.59 3.54
N ALA A 214 -12.19 5.40 3.11
CA ALA A 214 -12.56 4.89 1.79
C ALA A 214 -13.15 3.49 1.89
N CYS A 215 -14.01 3.18 0.94
CA CYS A 215 -14.66 1.87 0.88
C CYS A 215 -13.68 0.78 0.41
N CYS A 216 -13.66 -0.38 1.07
CA CYS A 216 -13.04 -1.60 0.57
C CYS A 216 -13.95 -2.21 -0.49
N GLU A 217 -14.97 -2.92 -0.04
CA GLU A 217 -16.17 -3.22 -0.80
C GLU A 217 -17.14 -2.02 -0.69
N PRO A 218 -18.11 -1.93 -1.60
CA PRO A 218 -19.14 -0.88 -1.54
C PRO A 218 -19.76 -0.79 -0.15
N ASN A 219 -19.82 0.42 0.42
CA ASN A 219 -20.31 0.74 1.77
C ASN A 219 -19.47 0.27 2.97
N SER A 220 -18.25 -0.28 2.79
CA SER A 220 -17.41 -0.75 3.90
C SER A 220 -16.15 0.12 4.08
N ILE A 221 -16.11 1.01 5.07
CA ILE A 221 -15.08 2.06 5.18
C ILE A 221 -13.87 1.64 6.06
N PHE A 222 -12.63 1.85 5.56
CA PHE A 222 -11.37 1.52 6.25
C PHE A 222 -10.34 2.66 6.25
N ILE A 223 -9.32 2.54 7.12
CA ILE A 223 -8.24 3.53 7.34
C ILE A 223 -6.89 2.98 6.85
N ILE A 224 -6.01 3.84 6.34
CA ILE A 224 -4.67 3.47 5.86
C ILE A 224 -3.57 4.26 6.59
N ILE A 225 -2.49 3.57 6.97
CA ILE A 225 -1.32 4.13 7.70
C ILE A 225 -0.19 4.57 6.75
N ALA A 226 -0.25 4.20 5.46
CA ALA A 226 0.81 4.40 4.47
C ALA A 226 1.26 5.86 4.29
N ILE A 227 0.34 6.82 4.43
CA ILE A 227 0.60 8.25 4.19
C ILE A 227 1.73 8.78 5.09
N ARG A 228 1.85 8.25 6.32
CA ARG A 228 2.90 8.70 7.24
C ARG A 228 4.31 8.34 6.77
N TYR A 229 4.48 7.24 6.04
CA TYR A 229 5.77 6.89 5.45
C TYR A 229 6.14 7.84 4.32
N ASN A 230 5.15 8.27 3.53
CA ASN A 230 5.35 9.28 2.48
C ASN A 230 5.67 10.64 3.09
N ASP A 231 4.98 11.06 4.15
CA ASP A 231 5.29 12.30 4.88
C ASP A 231 6.75 12.38 5.33
N VAL A 232 7.27 11.29 5.92
CA VAL A 232 8.66 11.25 6.37
C VAL A 232 9.63 11.32 5.19
N HIS A 233 9.33 10.67 4.08
CA HIS A 233 10.19 10.68 2.90
C HIS A 233 10.16 12.01 2.15
N ASP A 234 8.96 12.54 1.90
CA ASP A 234 8.70 13.71 1.07
C ASP A 234 8.80 15.04 1.87
N GLY A 235 8.90 14.97 3.20
CA GLY A 235 8.96 16.14 4.08
C GLY A 235 7.61 16.87 4.20
N THR A 236 6.50 16.12 4.15
CA THR A 236 5.13 16.64 4.24
C THR A 236 4.46 16.25 5.56
N ASP A 237 3.23 16.74 5.80
CA ASP A 237 2.43 16.41 6.99
C ASP A 237 0.96 16.10 6.63
N VAL A 238 0.76 15.37 5.54
CA VAL A 238 -0.55 14.99 5.00
C VAL A 238 -1.30 14.08 5.97
N ALA A 239 -0.61 13.16 6.64
CA ALA A 239 -1.24 12.22 7.58
C ALA A 239 -1.92 12.95 8.74
N THR A 240 -1.31 14.03 9.26
CA THR A 240 -1.90 14.84 10.33
C THR A 240 -3.22 15.46 9.89
N GLU A 241 -3.28 16.02 8.69
CA GLU A 241 -4.51 16.60 8.14
C GLU A 241 -5.58 15.52 7.89
N VAL A 242 -5.18 14.37 7.34
CA VAL A 242 -6.07 13.21 7.14
C VAL A 242 -6.67 12.76 8.46
N THR A 243 -5.85 12.53 9.50
CA THR A 243 -6.33 12.12 10.82
C THR A 243 -7.24 13.17 11.44
N ARG A 244 -6.92 14.47 11.29
CA ARG A 244 -7.76 15.56 11.81
C ARG A 244 -9.14 15.57 11.16
N ARG A 245 -9.21 15.51 9.83
CA ARG A 245 -10.48 15.53 9.09
C ARG A 245 -11.30 14.26 9.34
N TYR A 246 -10.64 13.10 9.35
CA TYR A 246 -11.26 11.83 9.68
C TYR A 246 -11.90 11.85 11.07
N THR A 247 -11.13 12.25 12.09
CA THR A 247 -11.61 12.31 13.47
C THR A 247 -12.80 13.26 13.60
N ALA A 248 -12.76 14.41 12.92
CA ALA A 248 -13.88 15.36 12.90
C ALA A 248 -15.13 14.74 12.25
N ALA A 249 -15.00 14.11 11.09
CA ALA A 249 -16.12 13.50 10.38
C ALA A 249 -16.81 12.38 11.19
N TRP A 250 -16.02 11.52 11.84
CA TRP A 250 -16.56 10.45 12.68
C TRP A 250 -17.23 10.96 13.95
N LYS A 251 -16.66 12.02 14.55
CA LYS A 251 -17.27 12.70 15.69
C LYS A 251 -18.62 13.32 15.32
N ASP A 252 -18.71 13.98 14.18
CA ASP A 252 -19.96 14.58 13.69
C ASP A 252 -21.03 13.51 13.38
N LYS A 253 -20.60 12.30 12.98
CA LYS A 253 -21.46 11.13 12.82
C LYS A 253 -21.89 10.47 14.13
N GLY A 254 -21.36 10.90 15.28
CA GLY A 254 -21.62 10.29 16.58
C GLY A 254 -21.03 8.88 16.74
N MET A 255 -20.03 8.54 15.92
CA MET A 255 -19.38 7.21 15.89
C MET A 255 -18.06 7.24 16.65
N VAL A 256 -17.97 7.99 17.75
CA VAL A 256 -16.78 8.02 18.60
C VAL A 256 -17.20 7.61 20.00
N GLN A 257 -16.66 6.50 20.48
CA GLN A 257 -16.88 5.98 21.82
C GLN A 257 -16.18 6.85 22.87
N LYS A 258 -16.60 6.73 24.13
CA LYS A 258 -16.08 7.55 25.24
C LYS A 258 -14.60 7.31 25.53
N ASP A 259 -14.07 6.15 25.15
CA ASP A 259 -12.66 5.77 25.27
C ASP A 259 -11.80 6.21 24.07
N GLY A 260 -12.41 6.90 23.08
CA GLY A 260 -11.74 7.38 21.89
C GLY A 260 -11.61 6.35 20.78
N LEU A 261 -12.24 5.17 20.90
CA LEU A 261 -12.38 4.23 19.79
C LEU A 261 -13.47 4.70 18.82
N PHE A 262 -13.23 4.47 17.53
CA PHE A 262 -14.18 4.70 16.44
C PHE A 262 -14.99 3.43 16.18
#